data_AF-A0A1S2K5S2-F1
#
_entry.id   AF-A0A1S2K5S2-F1
#
_cell.length_a   1.000
_cell.length_b   1.000
_cell.length_c   1.000
_cell.angle_alpha   90.00
_cell.angle_beta   90.00
_cell.angle_gamma   90.00
#
_symmetry.space_group_name_H-M   'P 1'
#
loop_
_entity.id
_entity.type
_entity.pdbx_description
1 polymer ?
#
loop_
_entity_poly.entity_id
_entity_poly.type
_entity_poly.pdbx_seq_one_letter_code
_entity_poly.pdbx_strand_id
1 'polypeptide(L)'
;MTTTIGKAGDSRRAYFWEEAVSDWHAHARENRPGFSEHITRKLRGLRDGISGEPGTVPAMRDAHRVRLTDAALESDRLPDSYIAEHAALALFGRHQQAAAEPAHRPGTGLGRACRELRLADTLADSAVERRLMAAAGAQDLHDLVQHLYRLVPLLRQAGIGLDYTRLLCDLTRWEGPGRDRVLRAWGLQYTEPAAARNGIEAAPYWVRFTPDQADNGAQLAALRSGTGREAGTVPAMWPYYRPRMPESLRDTGALTRDLIAEHVTLTLFGLHQQGQRRQMHIPGTSPGIAARLLLAKNGSGAEALERRFGALLTSIDTGELAMHLRGFVTLLARAGIGLDYDQVRTALRTWDDPKQPDVQSRLRNGWDRGFRVEPKPNKS
;
A
#
# COMPACT_ATOMS: atom_id res chain seq x y z
N MET A 1 -30.00 -24.38 -41.84
CA MET A 1 -30.42 -23.20 -41.06
C MET A 1 -29.74 -23.27 -39.72
N THR A 2 -28.64 -22.53 -39.57
CA THR A 2 -27.89 -22.46 -38.31
C THR A 2 -27.52 -21.01 -38.13
N THR A 3 -28.35 -20.30 -37.37
CA THR A 3 -28.25 -18.86 -37.14
C THR A 3 -27.09 -18.59 -36.19
N THR A 4 -26.03 -17.99 -36.71
CA THR A 4 -24.90 -17.49 -35.93
C THR A 4 -25.36 -16.26 -35.15
N ILE A 5 -25.50 -16.38 -33.83
CA ILE A 5 -25.75 -15.25 -32.93
C ILE A 5 -24.43 -14.48 -32.83
N GLY A 6 -24.36 -13.35 -33.53
CA GLY A 6 -23.28 -12.37 -33.39
C GLY A 6 -23.30 -11.80 -31.97
N LYS A 7 -22.19 -11.99 -31.23
CA LYS A 7 -21.92 -11.23 -30.01
C LYS A 7 -21.77 -9.76 -30.40
N ALA A 8 -22.75 -8.93 -30.04
CA ALA A 8 -22.61 -7.48 -30.06
C ALA A 8 -21.52 -7.09 -29.05
N GLY A 9 -20.32 -6.80 -29.57
CA GLY A 9 -19.25 -6.18 -28.79
C GLY A 9 -19.57 -4.70 -28.62
N ASP A 10 -20.00 -4.30 -27.43
CA ASP A 10 -20.02 -2.89 -27.03
C ASP A 10 -18.57 -2.40 -27.01
N SER A 11 -18.15 -1.79 -28.12
CA SER A 11 -16.79 -1.31 -28.32
C SER A 11 -16.64 -0.02 -27.55
N ARG A 12 -16.27 -0.11 -26.27
CA ARG A 12 -15.99 1.04 -25.41
C ARG A 12 -15.05 2.00 -26.15
N ARG A 13 -15.49 3.24 -26.35
CA ARG A 13 -14.66 4.27 -26.98
C ARG A 13 -13.40 4.48 -26.15
N ALA A 14 -12.25 4.46 -26.80
CA ALA A 14 -10.95 4.67 -26.17
C ALA A 14 -10.89 6.01 -25.44
N TYR A 15 -10.15 6.05 -24.33
CA TYR A 15 -9.85 7.29 -23.62
C TYR A 15 -8.92 8.18 -24.44
N PHE A 16 -8.96 9.50 -24.20
CA PHE A 16 -8.16 10.44 -24.98
C PHE A 16 -6.65 10.15 -24.91
N TRP A 17 -6.13 9.68 -23.78
CA TRP A 17 -4.72 9.28 -23.67
C TRP A 17 -4.38 8.03 -24.51
N GLU A 18 -5.32 7.11 -24.72
CA GLU A 18 -5.14 5.96 -25.61
C GLU A 18 -5.18 6.39 -27.08
N GLU A 19 -6.04 7.35 -27.43
CA GLU A 19 -6.07 8.00 -28.74
C GLU A 19 -4.73 8.71 -29.03
N ALA A 20 -4.19 9.45 -28.06
CA ALA A 20 -2.90 10.14 -28.20
C ALA A 20 -1.73 9.17 -28.39
N VAL A 21 -1.68 8.05 -27.65
CA VAL A 21 -0.67 6.99 -27.85
C VAL A 21 -0.78 6.36 -29.23
N SER A 22 -2.00 6.11 -29.70
CA SER A 22 -2.24 5.54 -31.02
C SER A 22 -1.78 6.48 -32.15
N ASP A 23 -2.08 7.78 -32.03
CA ASP A 23 -1.63 8.85 -32.92
C ASP A 23 -0.09 8.93 -32.98
N TRP A 24 0.56 8.90 -31.81
CA TRP A 24 2.02 8.89 -31.72
C TRP A 24 2.65 7.71 -32.48
N HIS A 25 2.14 6.50 -32.27
CA HIS A 25 2.66 5.32 -32.95
C HIS A 25 2.37 5.33 -34.46
N ALA A 26 1.26 5.92 -34.90
CA ALA A 26 0.98 6.11 -36.32
C ALA A 26 1.99 7.07 -36.96
N HIS A 27 2.24 8.22 -36.33
CA HIS A 27 3.23 9.20 -36.77
C HIS A 27 4.65 8.62 -36.80
N ALA A 28 5.03 7.84 -35.78
CA ALA A 28 6.32 7.18 -35.73
C ALA A 28 6.52 6.20 -36.90
N ARG A 29 5.47 5.44 -37.29
CA ARG A 29 5.52 4.55 -38.49
C ARG A 29 5.67 5.32 -39.80
N GLU A 30 5.19 6.57 -39.85
CA GLU A 30 5.32 7.48 -40.99
C GLU A 30 6.61 8.30 -40.97
N ASN A 31 7.53 8.05 -40.03
CA ASN A 31 8.74 8.87 -39.79
C ASN A 31 8.43 10.35 -39.55
N ARG A 32 7.25 10.65 -38.98
CA ARG A 32 6.85 12.02 -38.62
C ARG A 32 7.11 12.22 -37.12
N PRO A 33 7.80 13.31 -36.73
CA PRO A 33 8.07 13.55 -35.32
C PRO A 33 6.80 14.01 -34.59
N GLY A 34 6.66 13.59 -33.33
CA GLY A 34 5.64 14.11 -32.44
C GLY A 34 4.22 13.66 -32.77
N PHE A 35 3.26 14.39 -32.20
CA PHE A 35 1.82 14.17 -32.40
C PHE A 35 1.28 14.92 -33.61
N SER A 36 0.10 14.53 -34.09
CA SER A 36 -0.67 15.33 -35.04
C SER A 36 -1.01 16.71 -34.45
N GLU A 37 -1.29 17.67 -35.34
CA GLU A 37 -1.72 19.01 -34.94
C GLU A 37 -3.03 18.95 -34.12
N HIS A 38 -3.92 18.02 -34.47
CA HIS A 38 -5.16 17.76 -33.74
C HIS A 38 -4.91 17.38 -32.28
N ILE A 39 -4.06 16.37 -32.04
CA ILE A 39 -3.70 15.93 -30.69
C ILE A 39 -2.96 17.05 -29.95
N THR A 40 -2.02 17.74 -30.60
CA THR A 40 -1.27 18.85 -30.02
C THR A 40 -2.19 19.98 -29.52
N ARG A 41 -3.22 20.32 -30.30
CA ARG A 41 -4.23 21.33 -29.92
C ARG A 41 -5.05 20.89 -28.73
N LYS A 42 -5.49 19.62 -28.69
CA LYS A 42 -6.24 19.06 -27.55
C LYS A 42 -5.40 19.04 -26.28
N LEU A 43 -4.15 18.55 -26.35
CA LEU A 43 -3.22 18.53 -25.21
C LEU A 43 -2.98 19.92 -24.62
N ARG A 44 -2.90 20.96 -25.46
CA ARG A 44 -2.80 22.36 -25.02
C ARG A 44 -3.98 22.73 -24.14
N GLY A 45 -5.20 22.42 -24.57
CA GLY A 45 -6.46 22.75 -23.89
C GLY A 45 -6.72 21.94 -22.62
N LEU A 46 -6.21 20.71 -22.51
CA LEU A 46 -6.35 19.91 -21.26
C LEU A 46 -5.71 20.59 -20.06
N ARG A 47 -4.67 21.40 -20.26
CA ARG A 47 -3.94 22.06 -19.17
C ARG A 47 -4.75 23.14 -18.47
N ASP A 48 -5.79 23.65 -19.11
CA ASP A 48 -6.70 24.64 -18.54
C ASP A 48 -7.64 23.99 -17.50
N GLY A 49 -7.76 22.65 -17.51
CA GLY A 49 -8.63 21.87 -16.63
C GLY A 49 -8.26 21.86 -15.15
N ILE A 50 -7.03 22.21 -14.78
CA ILE A 50 -6.64 22.19 -13.36
C ILE A 50 -7.32 23.31 -12.56
N SER A 51 -7.60 24.43 -13.21
CA SER A 51 -8.20 25.62 -12.61
C SER A 51 -9.67 25.79 -12.97
N GLY A 52 -10.14 25.06 -13.99
CA GLY A 52 -11.53 25.11 -14.43
C GLY A 52 -12.39 24.08 -13.71
N GLU A 53 -13.66 24.42 -13.52
CA GLU A 53 -14.64 23.50 -12.98
C GLU A 53 -14.99 22.43 -14.03
N PRO A 54 -15.09 21.13 -13.65
CA PRO A 54 -15.51 20.07 -14.57
C PRO A 54 -16.79 20.44 -15.33
N GLY A 55 -16.80 20.23 -16.65
CA GLY A 55 -17.93 20.57 -17.53
C GLY A 55 -17.93 22.02 -18.06
N THR A 56 -17.22 22.94 -17.38
CA THR A 56 -17.16 24.35 -17.81
C THR A 56 -16.05 24.62 -18.83
N VAL A 57 -14.98 23.82 -18.83
CA VAL A 57 -13.79 24.01 -19.68
C VAL A 57 -14.06 23.58 -21.13
N PRO A 58 -14.25 24.52 -22.08
CA PRO A 58 -14.71 24.17 -23.42
C PRO A 58 -13.72 23.28 -24.18
N ALA A 59 -12.43 23.50 -23.98
CA ALA A 59 -11.36 22.76 -24.66
C ALA A 59 -11.29 21.27 -24.27
N MET A 60 -11.93 20.87 -23.16
CA MET A 60 -11.92 19.51 -22.66
C MET A 60 -13.18 18.72 -23.02
N ARG A 61 -14.25 19.38 -23.49
CA ARG A 61 -15.54 18.74 -23.78
C ARG A 61 -15.40 17.54 -24.71
N ASP A 62 -14.60 17.67 -25.76
CA ASP A 62 -14.36 16.60 -26.76
C ASP A 62 -13.34 15.55 -26.32
N ALA A 63 -12.67 15.76 -25.19
CA ALA A 63 -11.71 14.82 -24.61
C ALA A 63 -12.36 13.89 -23.58
N HIS A 64 -13.45 14.32 -22.94
CA HIS A 64 -14.25 13.48 -22.05
C HIS A 64 -14.85 12.27 -22.79
N ARG A 65 -14.90 11.13 -22.10
CA ARG A 65 -15.46 9.87 -22.58
C ARG A 65 -16.47 9.29 -21.60
N VAL A 66 -16.45 9.70 -20.34
CA VAL A 66 -17.54 9.46 -19.40
C VAL A 66 -18.78 10.21 -19.91
N ARG A 67 -19.83 9.46 -20.27
CA ARG A 67 -21.09 10.04 -20.73
C ARG A 67 -21.88 10.54 -19.53
N LEU A 68 -22.36 11.78 -19.63
CA LEU A 68 -23.35 12.33 -18.73
C LEU A 68 -24.74 11.91 -19.23
N THR A 69 -25.58 11.42 -18.31
CA THR A 69 -27.01 11.21 -18.58
C THR A 69 -27.77 12.51 -18.38
N ASP A 70 -28.96 12.64 -18.96
CA ASP A 70 -29.80 13.83 -18.78
C ASP A 70 -30.06 14.10 -17.29
N ALA A 71 -30.38 13.06 -16.52
CA ALA A 71 -30.54 13.16 -15.07
C ALA A 71 -29.27 13.65 -14.33
N ALA A 72 -28.07 13.34 -14.84
CA ALA A 72 -26.82 13.82 -14.25
C ALA A 72 -26.54 15.29 -14.61
N LEU A 73 -27.03 15.76 -15.75
CA LEU A 73 -26.95 17.17 -16.16
C LEU A 73 -27.94 18.06 -15.39
N GLU A 74 -29.07 17.50 -14.98
CA GLU A 74 -30.07 18.17 -14.14
C GLU A 74 -29.69 18.18 -12.65
N SER A 75 -28.67 17.42 -12.26
CA SER A 75 -28.19 17.37 -10.87
C SER A 75 -27.23 18.52 -10.56
N ASP A 76 -27.29 19.04 -9.33
CA ASP A 76 -26.36 20.06 -8.82
C ASP A 76 -24.90 19.58 -8.76
N ARG A 77 -24.65 18.25 -8.78
CA ARG A 77 -23.31 17.68 -8.73
C ARG A 77 -23.09 16.68 -9.86
N LEU A 78 -22.03 16.89 -10.62
CA LEU A 78 -21.59 15.95 -11.65
C LEU A 78 -21.12 14.62 -11.04
N PRO A 79 -21.26 13.50 -11.78
CA PRO A 79 -20.79 12.19 -11.31
C PRO A 79 -19.29 12.19 -10.97
N ASP A 80 -18.92 11.49 -9.89
CA ASP A 80 -17.51 11.39 -9.45
C ASP A 80 -16.57 10.86 -10.54
N SER A 81 -17.07 9.96 -11.39
CA SER A 81 -16.32 9.43 -12.53
C SER A 81 -16.01 10.51 -13.59
N TYR A 82 -16.90 11.47 -13.80
CA TYR A 82 -16.70 12.59 -14.72
C TYR A 82 -15.70 13.60 -14.14
N ILE A 83 -15.84 13.92 -12.85
CA ILE A 83 -14.90 14.80 -12.12
C ILE A 83 -13.49 14.17 -12.11
N ALA A 84 -13.39 12.86 -11.85
CA ALA A 84 -12.14 12.12 -11.89
C ALA A 84 -11.52 12.07 -13.29
N GLU A 85 -12.32 11.91 -14.35
CA GLU A 85 -11.84 11.97 -15.73
C GLU A 85 -11.31 13.36 -16.07
N HIS A 86 -11.99 14.42 -15.64
CA HIS A 86 -11.55 15.79 -15.81
C HIS A 86 -10.15 16.00 -15.22
N ALA A 87 -9.97 15.58 -13.96
CA ALA A 87 -8.71 15.63 -13.27
C ALA A 87 -7.61 14.80 -13.97
N ALA A 88 -7.92 13.57 -14.39
CA ALA A 88 -6.98 12.70 -15.10
C ALA A 88 -6.52 13.31 -16.42
N LEU A 89 -7.43 13.92 -17.19
CA LEU A 89 -7.11 14.62 -18.43
C LEU A 89 -6.20 15.83 -18.19
N ALA A 90 -6.47 16.64 -17.15
CA ALA A 90 -5.62 17.78 -16.80
C ALA A 90 -4.20 17.35 -16.41
N LEU A 91 -4.09 16.29 -15.60
CA LEU A 91 -2.81 15.68 -15.23
C LEU A 91 -2.07 15.11 -16.45
N PHE A 92 -2.79 14.43 -17.35
CA PHE A 92 -2.22 13.88 -18.59
C PHE A 92 -1.67 14.97 -19.51
N GLY A 93 -2.45 16.04 -19.73
CA GLY A 93 -2.01 17.18 -20.54
C GLY A 93 -0.73 17.82 -19.99
N ARG A 94 -0.60 17.92 -18.67
CA ARG A 94 0.64 18.39 -18.01
C ARG A 94 1.80 17.41 -18.16
N HIS A 95 1.56 16.12 -18.01
CA HIS A 95 2.60 15.08 -18.12
C HIS A 95 3.15 15.01 -19.54
N GLN A 96 2.26 15.05 -20.54
CA GLN A 96 2.62 14.96 -21.94
C GLN A 96 3.31 16.22 -22.47
N GLN A 97 3.12 17.38 -21.82
CA GLN A 97 3.73 18.64 -22.25
C GLN A 97 5.26 18.52 -22.32
N ALA A 98 5.79 18.58 -23.54
CA ALA A 98 7.22 18.46 -23.85
C ALA A 98 7.84 17.12 -23.40
N ALA A 99 7.02 16.07 -23.20
CA ALA A 99 7.54 14.72 -23.04
C ALA A 99 8.00 14.18 -24.39
N ALA A 100 9.14 13.48 -24.39
CA ALA A 100 9.74 12.89 -25.59
C ALA A 100 9.00 11.62 -26.06
N GLU A 101 8.22 11.00 -25.18
CA GLU A 101 7.43 9.80 -25.43
C GLU A 101 6.01 9.98 -24.87
N PRO A 102 5.06 9.11 -25.25
CA PRO A 102 3.74 9.12 -24.65
C PRO A 102 3.78 8.91 -23.13
N ALA A 103 3.16 9.82 -22.40
CA ALA A 103 3.07 9.79 -20.94
C ALA A 103 2.18 8.66 -20.44
N HIS A 104 1.22 8.20 -21.26
CA HIS A 104 0.38 7.06 -20.91
C HIS A 104 1.11 5.75 -21.20
N ARG A 105 1.36 4.97 -20.14
CA ARG A 105 1.99 3.63 -20.22
C ARG A 105 1.16 2.62 -19.44
N PRO A 106 0.41 1.72 -20.12
CA PRO A 106 -0.36 0.67 -19.46
C PRO A 106 0.48 -0.15 -18.47
N GLY A 107 -0.09 -0.47 -17.31
CA GLY A 107 0.57 -1.28 -16.27
C GLY A 107 1.52 -0.50 -15.34
N THR A 108 1.82 0.78 -15.62
CA THR A 108 2.66 1.61 -14.73
C THR A 108 1.77 2.39 -13.76
N GLY A 109 1.41 1.79 -12.62
CA GLY A 109 0.65 2.49 -11.57
C GLY A 109 1.45 3.57 -10.83
N LEU A 110 0.78 4.44 -10.07
CA LEU A 110 1.43 5.59 -9.41
C LEU A 110 2.55 5.17 -8.45
N GLY A 111 2.33 4.13 -7.64
CA GLY A 111 3.34 3.65 -6.70
C GLY A 111 4.59 3.12 -7.42
N ARG A 112 4.39 2.43 -8.55
CA ARG A 112 5.48 1.92 -9.40
C ARG A 112 6.26 3.07 -10.04
N ALA A 113 5.57 4.04 -10.62
CA ALA A 113 6.19 5.24 -11.19
C ALA A 113 7.03 6.00 -10.15
N CYS A 114 6.52 6.15 -8.93
CA CYS A 114 7.27 6.78 -7.83
C CYS A 114 8.48 5.95 -7.38
N ARG A 115 8.38 4.62 -7.40
CA ARG A 115 9.51 3.74 -7.11
C ARG A 115 10.59 3.84 -8.18
N GLU A 116 10.21 3.84 -9.45
CA GLU A 116 11.14 4.05 -10.58
C GLU A 116 11.83 5.41 -10.46
N LEU A 117 11.08 6.46 -10.12
CA LEU A 117 11.63 7.80 -9.91
C LEU A 117 12.65 7.82 -8.77
N ARG A 118 12.34 7.16 -7.63
CA ARG A 118 13.28 7.00 -6.51
C ARG A 118 14.57 6.28 -6.96
N LEU A 119 14.45 5.21 -7.74
CA LEU A 119 15.61 4.44 -8.20
C LEU A 119 16.46 5.19 -9.24
N ALA A 120 15.86 6.10 -10.01
CA ALA A 120 16.54 6.92 -11.00
C ALA A 120 17.25 8.14 -10.38
N ASP A 121 16.71 8.70 -9.31
CA ASP A 121 17.19 9.95 -8.70
C ASP A 121 17.89 9.71 -7.35
N THR A 122 19.14 9.26 -7.42
CA THR A 122 19.99 8.93 -6.25
C THR A 122 20.21 10.09 -5.26
N LEU A 123 19.83 11.33 -5.60
CA LEU A 123 19.99 12.52 -4.75
C LEU A 123 18.67 12.99 -4.10
N ALA A 124 17.52 12.36 -4.41
CA ALA A 124 16.19 12.86 -4.04
C ALA A 124 15.25 11.84 -3.35
N ASP A 125 15.76 10.73 -2.82
CA ASP A 125 14.97 9.66 -2.18
C ASP A 125 13.86 10.20 -1.24
N SER A 126 14.21 11.14 -0.35
CA SER A 126 13.27 11.75 0.61
C SER A 126 12.24 12.69 -0.04
N ALA A 127 12.51 13.24 -1.22
CA ALA A 127 11.65 14.19 -1.89
C ALA A 127 10.53 13.52 -2.68
N VAL A 128 10.80 12.36 -3.29
CA VAL A 128 9.78 11.53 -3.95
C VAL A 128 8.85 10.92 -2.90
N GLU A 129 9.43 10.35 -1.85
CA GLU A 129 8.66 9.75 -0.76
C GLU A 129 7.72 10.77 -0.13
N ARG A 130 8.22 11.96 0.28
CA ARG A 130 7.37 13.01 0.87
C ARG A 130 6.19 13.41 -0.03
N ARG A 131 6.39 13.51 -1.34
CA ARG A 131 5.32 13.88 -2.28
C ARG A 131 4.27 12.79 -2.42
N LEU A 132 4.71 11.53 -2.50
CA LEU A 132 3.81 10.39 -2.53
C LEU A 132 3.03 10.27 -1.20
N MET A 133 3.68 10.45 -0.06
CA MET A 133 3.02 10.46 1.25
C MET A 133 2.01 11.60 1.38
N ALA A 134 2.33 12.78 0.83
CA ALA A 134 1.41 13.91 0.82
C ALA A 134 0.17 13.63 -0.06
N ALA A 135 0.35 13.04 -1.25
CA ALA A 135 -0.77 12.58 -2.08
C ALA A 135 -1.63 11.53 -1.36
N ALA A 136 -0.99 10.56 -0.69
CA ALA A 136 -1.68 9.53 0.07
C ALA A 136 -2.48 10.07 1.27
N GLY A 137 -2.00 11.18 1.86
CA GLY A 137 -2.63 11.88 2.97
C GLY A 137 -3.71 12.90 2.56
N ALA A 138 -3.94 13.11 1.26
CA ALA A 138 -4.86 14.13 0.78
C ALA A 138 -6.29 13.87 1.26
N GLN A 139 -7.00 14.90 1.76
CA GLN A 139 -8.29 14.67 2.43
C GLN A 139 -9.44 14.40 1.45
N ASP A 140 -9.39 15.03 0.29
CA ASP A 140 -10.40 14.96 -0.76
C ASP A 140 -9.74 14.81 -2.15
N LEU A 141 -10.57 14.70 -3.20
CA LEU A 141 -10.07 14.54 -4.57
C LEU A 141 -9.32 15.78 -5.06
N HIS A 142 -9.76 16.99 -4.69
CA HIS A 142 -9.11 18.22 -5.13
C HIS A 142 -7.67 18.31 -4.60
N ASP A 143 -7.49 18.10 -3.30
CA ASP A 143 -6.18 18.08 -2.65
C ASP A 143 -5.26 17.00 -3.27
N LEU A 144 -5.81 15.81 -3.52
CA LEU A 144 -5.05 14.74 -4.20
C LEU A 144 -4.55 15.22 -5.57
N VAL A 145 -5.43 15.81 -6.38
CA VAL A 145 -5.08 16.29 -7.72
C VAL A 145 -3.99 17.36 -7.65
N GLN A 146 -4.03 18.26 -6.67
CA GLN A 146 -2.96 19.25 -6.46
C GLN A 146 -1.61 18.60 -6.13
N HIS A 147 -1.61 17.55 -5.30
CA HIS A 147 -0.40 16.79 -5.02
C HIS A 147 0.15 16.08 -6.26
N LEU A 148 -0.72 15.43 -7.04
CA LEU A 148 -0.32 14.76 -8.29
C LEU A 148 0.18 15.74 -9.34
N TYR A 149 -0.42 16.94 -9.42
CA TYR A 149 -0.01 17.99 -10.35
C TYR A 149 1.43 18.47 -10.12
N ARG A 150 1.89 18.45 -8.85
CA ARG A 150 3.27 18.74 -8.46
C ARG A 150 4.22 17.56 -8.67
N LEU A 151 3.71 16.32 -8.69
CA LEU A 151 4.50 15.09 -8.84
C LEU A 151 4.76 14.74 -10.31
N VAL A 152 3.75 14.88 -11.16
CA VAL A 152 3.80 14.55 -12.60
C VAL A 152 4.99 15.17 -13.36
N PRO A 153 5.38 16.45 -13.14
CA PRO A 153 6.56 17.01 -13.79
C PRO A 153 7.87 16.28 -13.48
N LEU A 154 8.01 15.70 -12.28
CA LEU A 154 9.19 14.92 -11.90
C LEU A 154 9.23 13.59 -12.66
N LEU A 155 8.09 12.90 -12.76
CA LEU A 155 7.98 11.69 -13.59
C LEU A 155 8.35 11.98 -15.04
N ARG A 156 7.84 13.09 -15.59
CA ARG A 156 8.18 13.54 -16.94
C ARG A 156 9.68 13.79 -17.11
N GLN A 157 10.32 14.51 -16.18
CA GLN A 157 11.76 14.80 -16.24
C GLN A 157 12.61 13.52 -16.25
N ALA A 158 12.17 12.49 -15.53
CA ALA A 158 12.80 11.17 -15.52
C ALA A 158 12.39 10.25 -16.69
N GLY A 159 11.52 10.70 -17.61
CA GLY A 159 11.03 9.87 -18.71
C GLY A 159 10.12 8.72 -18.28
N ILE A 160 9.49 8.84 -17.10
CA ILE A 160 8.61 7.83 -16.51
C ILE A 160 7.16 8.14 -16.90
N GLY A 161 6.50 7.15 -17.52
CA GLY A 161 5.08 7.20 -17.85
C GLY A 161 4.18 6.74 -16.71
N LEU A 162 2.87 6.87 -16.90
CA LEU A 162 1.84 6.48 -15.94
C LEU A 162 0.66 5.85 -16.66
N ASP A 163 0.04 4.84 -16.08
CA ASP A 163 -1.22 4.27 -16.55
C ASP A 163 -2.38 5.19 -16.15
N TYR A 164 -2.72 6.13 -17.03
CA TYR A 164 -3.84 7.06 -16.83
C TYR A 164 -5.21 6.38 -16.74
N THR A 165 -5.41 5.22 -17.36
CA THR A 165 -6.66 4.45 -17.23
C THR A 165 -6.81 3.94 -15.80
N ARG A 166 -5.71 3.46 -15.22
CA ARG A 166 -5.64 3.08 -13.82
C ARG A 166 -5.73 4.29 -12.88
N LEU A 167 -5.06 5.40 -13.19
CA LEU A 167 -5.16 6.62 -12.38
C LEU A 167 -6.61 7.12 -12.32
N LEU A 168 -7.33 7.15 -13.44
CA LEU A 168 -8.76 7.49 -13.45
C LEU A 168 -9.57 6.60 -12.49
N CYS A 169 -9.31 5.29 -12.51
CA CYS A 169 -9.91 4.34 -11.60
C CYS A 169 -9.60 4.63 -10.12
N ASP A 170 -8.37 5.05 -9.81
CA ASP A 170 -7.96 5.42 -8.46
C ASP A 170 -8.65 6.72 -8.01
N LEU A 171 -8.66 7.75 -8.87
CA LEU A 171 -9.32 9.04 -8.60
C LEU A 171 -10.84 8.88 -8.38
N THR A 172 -11.51 8.04 -9.18
CA THR A 172 -12.95 7.78 -9.04
C THR A 172 -13.30 7.13 -7.69
N ARG A 173 -12.37 6.39 -7.09
CA ARG A 173 -12.57 5.68 -5.81
C ARG A 173 -12.16 6.49 -4.60
N TRP A 174 -11.58 7.67 -4.80
CA TRP A 174 -10.87 8.41 -3.75
C TRP A 174 -11.77 8.90 -2.62
N GLU A 175 -12.97 9.38 -2.95
CA GLU A 175 -13.93 9.89 -1.95
C GLU A 175 -14.82 8.79 -1.35
N GLY A 176 -14.66 7.55 -1.79
CA GLY A 176 -15.52 6.43 -1.40
C GLY A 176 -14.80 5.33 -0.60
N PRO A 177 -15.50 4.22 -0.31
CA PRO A 177 -14.92 3.08 0.44
C PRO A 177 -13.76 2.39 -0.31
N GLY A 178 -13.55 2.71 -1.60
CA GLY A 178 -12.45 2.20 -2.40
C GLY A 178 -11.09 2.85 -2.10
N ARG A 179 -11.04 3.96 -1.35
CA ARG A 179 -9.81 4.71 -1.06
C ARG A 179 -8.72 3.84 -0.44
N ASP A 180 -9.07 3.01 0.54
CA ASP A 180 -8.10 2.15 1.22
C ASP A 180 -7.44 1.18 0.24
N ARG A 181 -8.18 0.70 -0.76
CA ARG A 181 -7.65 -0.16 -1.82
C ARG A 181 -6.64 0.56 -2.70
N VAL A 182 -6.92 1.82 -3.03
CA VAL A 182 -6.00 2.70 -3.78
C VAL A 182 -4.71 2.90 -2.99
N LEU A 183 -4.81 3.29 -1.72
CA LEU A 183 -3.67 3.50 -0.83
C LEU A 183 -2.81 2.23 -0.72
N ARG A 184 -3.43 1.08 -0.49
CA ARG A 184 -2.72 -0.21 -0.46
C ARG A 184 -1.99 -0.49 -1.76
N ALA A 185 -2.66 -0.31 -2.90
CA ALA A 185 -2.05 -0.57 -4.20
C ALA A 185 -0.82 0.32 -4.44
N TRP A 186 -0.93 1.61 -4.15
CA TRP A 186 0.19 2.55 -4.28
C TRP A 186 1.36 2.16 -3.36
N GLY A 187 1.09 1.85 -2.10
CA GLY A 187 2.11 1.41 -1.15
C GLY A 187 2.81 0.12 -1.56
N LEU A 188 2.05 -0.89 -1.98
CA LEU A 188 2.56 -2.21 -2.38
C LEU A 188 3.40 -2.16 -3.66
N GLN A 189 3.05 -1.29 -4.60
CA GLN A 189 3.84 -1.02 -5.80
C GLN A 189 5.11 -0.23 -5.45
N TYR A 190 5.02 0.77 -4.57
CA TYR A 190 6.15 1.61 -4.19
C TYR A 190 7.26 0.82 -3.45
N THR A 191 6.84 -0.16 -2.65
CA THR A 191 7.76 -1.00 -1.85
C THR A 191 8.00 -2.37 -2.44
N GLU A 192 7.57 -2.59 -3.69
CA GLU A 192 7.90 -3.78 -4.45
C GLU A 192 9.43 -3.98 -4.41
N PRO A 193 9.93 -5.09 -3.84
CA PRO A 193 11.36 -5.34 -3.81
C PRO A 193 11.87 -5.39 -5.25
N ALA A 194 13.04 -4.82 -5.53
CA ALA A 194 13.72 -5.13 -6.79
C ALA A 194 13.83 -6.65 -6.86
N ALA A 195 13.32 -7.25 -7.95
CA ALA A 195 13.28 -8.69 -8.14
C ALA A 195 14.57 -9.29 -7.59
N ALA A 196 14.46 -10.11 -6.53
CA ALA A 196 15.60 -10.53 -5.73
C ALA A 196 16.61 -11.16 -6.68
N ARG A 197 17.69 -10.42 -7.01
CA ARG A 197 18.63 -10.81 -8.07
C ARG A 197 19.26 -12.18 -7.81
N ASN A 198 19.17 -12.68 -6.58
CA ASN A 198 19.71 -13.97 -6.13
C ASN A 198 18.69 -14.86 -5.38
N GLY A 199 17.37 -14.60 -5.44
CA GLY A 199 16.35 -15.40 -4.72
C GLY A 199 16.38 -15.32 -3.18
N ILE A 200 17.33 -14.57 -2.59
CA ILE A 200 17.39 -14.31 -1.15
C ILE A 200 16.35 -13.24 -0.80
N GLU A 201 15.34 -13.63 -0.05
CA GLU A 201 14.25 -12.76 0.39
C GLU A 201 14.75 -11.72 1.40
N ALA A 202 14.28 -10.47 1.29
CA ALA A 202 14.64 -9.44 2.25
C ALA A 202 14.00 -9.77 3.60
N ALA A 203 14.83 -9.92 4.64
CA ALA A 203 14.36 -10.20 5.98
C ALA A 203 13.32 -9.15 6.45
N PRO A 204 12.30 -9.56 7.22
CA PRO A 204 11.33 -8.63 7.80
C PRO A 204 11.99 -7.51 8.61
N TYR A 205 11.30 -6.38 8.72
CA TYR A 205 11.86 -5.19 9.36
C TYR A 205 12.33 -5.44 10.81
N TRP A 206 11.59 -6.21 11.62
CA TRP A 206 11.97 -6.49 13.02
C TRP A 206 13.27 -7.28 13.16
N VAL A 207 13.66 -8.05 12.15
CA VAL A 207 14.95 -8.78 12.11
C VAL A 207 16.10 -7.80 11.82
N ARG A 208 15.85 -6.86 10.90
CA ARG A 208 16.85 -5.86 10.44
C ARG A 208 16.96 -4.65 11.36
N PHE A 209 16.04 -4.48 12.29
CA PHE A 209 16.03 -3.36 13.22
C PHE A 209 17.30 -3.37 14.09
N THR A 210 18.02 -2.26 14.08
CA THR A 210 19.21 -2.06 14.92
C THR A 210 18.90 -1.00 15.98
N PRO A 211 19.08 -1.32 17.28
CA PRO A 211 18.98 -0.31 18.33
C PRO A 211 19.96 0.86 18.11
N ASP A 212 19.68 2.01 18.72
CA ASP A 212 20.56 3.18 18.78
C ASP A 212 20.85 3.93 17.45
N GLN A 213 20.05 3.72 16.40
CA GLN A 213 20.02 4.60 15.22
C GLN A 213 19.23 5.89 15.50
N ALA A 214 19.69 7.01 14.93
CA ALA A 214 19.10 8.33 15.18
C ALA A 214 17.63 8.45 14.75
N ASP A 215 17.21 7.70 13.74
CA ASP A 215 15.88 7.73 13.15
C ASP A 215 14.90 6.69 13.75
N ASN A 216 15.36 5.80 14.65
CA ASN A 216 14.55 4.76 15.27
C ASN A 216 13.25 5.29 15.90
N GLY A 217 13.30 6.48 16.53
CA GLY A 217 12.11 7.10 17.11
C GLY A 217 11.00 7.34 16.09
N ALA A 218 11.37 7.89 14.92
CA ALA A 218 10.45 8.16 13.82
C ALA A 218 9.97 6.85 13.17
N GLN A 219 10.87 5.88 12.95
CA GLN A 219 10.51 4.58 12.39
C GLN A 219 9.48 3.85 13.27
N LEU A 220 9.73 3.74 14.58
CA LEU A 220 8.82 3.10 15.52
C LEU A 220 7.49 3.86 15.66
N ALA A 221 7.51 5.20 15.59
CA ALA A 221 6.28 6.00 15.57
C ALA A 221 5.43 5.70 14.32
N ALA A 222 6.07 5.57 13.15
CA ALA A 222 5.40 5.17 11.93
C ALA A 222 4.73 3.79 12.06
N LEU A 223 5.41 2.80 12.64
CA LEU A 223 4.79 1.48 12.87
C LEU A 223 3.59 1.56 13.81
N ARG A 224 3.69 2.32 14.91
CA ARG A 224 2.59 2.47 15.88
C ARG A 224 1.38 3.17 15.27
N SER A 225 1.57 4.08 14.31
CA SER A 225 0.48 4.75 13.61
C SER A 225 -0.45 3.79 12.83
N GLY A 226 0.03 2.58 12.54
CA GLY A 226 -0.77 1.50 11.96
C GLY A 226 -1.79 0.87 12.89
N THR A 227 -1.68 1.08 14.20
CA THR A 227 -2.45 0.29 15.15
C THR A 227 -3.95 0.52 14.99
N GLY A 228 -4.71 -0.54 14.70
CA GLY A 228 -6.16 -0.46 14.46
C GLY A 228 -6.55 0.08 13.08
N ARG A 229 -5.57 0.26 12.17
CA ARG A 229 -5.81 0.63 10.77
C ARG A 229 -5.76 -0.61 9.89
N GLU A 230 -6.38 -0.56 8.72
CA GLU A 230 -6.29 -1.65 7.75
C GLU A 230 -4.88 -1.74 7.14
N ALA A 231 -4.39 -2.96 6.93
CA ALA A 231 -3.05 -3.22 6.45
C ALA A 231 -2.76 -2.52 5.12
N GLY A 232 -1.63 -1.82 5.02
CA GLY A 232 -1.21 -1.08 3.82
C GLY A 232 -1.92 0.26 3.58
N THR A 233 -2.88 0.68 4.41
CA THR A 233 -3.55 2.00 4.26
C THR A 233 -2.77 3.16 4.87
N VAL A 234 -1.81 2.87 5.74
CA VAL A 234 -1.02 3.89 6.46
C VAL A 234 0.28 4.18 5.69
N PRO A 235 0.41 5.36 5.05
CA PRO A 235 1.52 5.65 4.15
C PRO A 235 2.88 5.61 4.86
N ALA A 236 2.94 6.15 6.08
CA ALA A 236 4.15 6.13 6.91
C ALA A 236 4.70 4.70 7.15
N MET A 237 3.87 3.66 7.06
CA MET A 237 4.31 2.27 7.22
C MET A 237 4.86 1.65 5.94
N TRP A 238 4.60 2.22 4.77
CA TRP A 238 4.95 1.62 3.49
C TRP A 238 6.41 1.16 3.40
N PRO A 239 7.42 1.97 3.80
CA PRO A 239 8.83 1.59 3.73
C PRO A 239 9.19 0.29 4.45
N TYR A 240 8.38 -0.17 5.40
CA TYR A 240 8.65 -1.33 6.25
C TYR A 240 7.99 -2.63 5.78
N TYR A 241 7.06 -2.58 4.83
CA TYR A 241 6.38 -3.76 4.29
C TYR A 241 7.24 -4.55 3.30
N ARG A 242 7.37 -5.85 3.51
CA ARG A 242 7.96 -6.86 2.63
C ARG A 242 7.02 -8.09 2.48
N PRO A 243 5.72 -7.92 2.19
CA PRO A 243 4.81 -9.05 2.04
C PRO A 243 5.18 -9.87 0.81
N ARG A 244 5.07 -11.19 0.94
CA ARG A 244 5.16 -12.11 -0.20
C ARG A 244 3.87 -12.01 -1.01
N MET A 245 3.94 -11.32 -2.15
CA MET A 245 2.76 -11.02 -2.96
C MET A 245 3.11 -10.97 -4.46
N PRO A 246 2.39 -11.72 -5.31
CA PRO A 246 2.45 -11.59 -6.77
C PRO A 246 2.09 -10.18 -7.23
N GLU A 247 2.66 -9.78 -8.37
CA GLU A 247 2.43 -8.47 -8.98
C GLU A 247 0.93 -8.14 -9.16
N SER A 248 0.14 -9.09 -9.67
CA SER A 248 -1.30 -8.91 -9.89
C SER A 248 -2.10 -8.57 -8.62
N LEU A 249 -1.67 -9.10 -7.47
CA LEU A 249 -2.27 -8.80 -6.17
C LEU A 249 -1.80 -7.44 -5.63
N ARG A 250 -0.54 -7.04 -5.88
CA ARG A 250 -0.03 -5.70 -5.55
C ARG A 250 -0.79 -4.64 -6.34
N ASP A 251 -0.93 -4.88 -7.64
CA ASP A 251 -1.62 -3.99 -8.56
C ASP A 251 -3.06 -3.77 -8.20
N THR A 252 -3.74 -4.77 -7.67
CA THR A 252 -5.14 -4.61 -7.27
C THR A 252 -5.30 -4.14 -5.83
N GLY A 253 -4.22 -3.87 -5.08
CA GLY A 253 -4.29 -3.52 -3.66
C GLY A 253 -4.95 -4.61 -2.82
N ALA A 254 -4.70 -5.89 -3.15
CA ALA A 254 -5.37 -7.01 -2.52
C ALA A 254 -5.01 -7.11 -1.03
N LEU A 255 -6.03 -7.25 -0.18
CA LEU A 255 -5.85 -7.47 1.24
C LEU A 255 -5.64 -8.96 1.49
N THR A 256 -4.39 -9.37 1.63
CA THR A 256 -4.00 -10.79 1.83
C THR A 256 -3.72 -11.09 3.30
N ARG A 257 -3.85 -12.37 3.70
CA ARG A 257 -3.47 -12.84 5.04
C ARG A 257 -2.01 -12.52 5.38
N ASP A 258 -1.10 -12.63 4.40
CA ASP A 258 0.32 -12.29 4.59
C ASP A 258 0.51 -10.79 4.89
N LEU A 259 -0.19 -9.91 4.16
CA LEU A 259 -0.13 -8.47 4.41
C LEU A 259 -0.76 -8.08 5.76
N ILE A 260 -1.89 -8.68 6.12
CA ILE A 260 -2.54 -8.46 7.43
C ILE A 260 -1.61 -8.88 8.56
N ALA A 261 -1.08 -10.10 8.50
CA ALA A 261 -0.21 -10.65 9.53
C ALA A 261 1.06 -9.80 9.70
N GLU A 262 1.66 -9.38 8.59
CA GLU A 262 2.84 -8.53 8.62
C GLU A 262 2.54 -7.14 9.19
N HIS A 263 1.44 -6.51 8.78
CA HIS A 263 0.99 -5.23 9.33
C HIS A 263 0.85 -5.31 10.86
N VAL A 264 0.06 -6.26 11.36
CA VAL A 264 -0.16 -6.42 12.80
C VAL A 264 1.16 -6.66 13.51
N THR A 265 2.03 -7.54 12.98
CA THR A 265 3.35 -7.82 13.56
C THR A 265 4.23 -6.58 13.65
N LEU A 266 4.27 -5.75 12.59
CA LEU A 266 4.97 -4.47 12.59
C LEU A 266 4.45 -3.53 13.68
N THR A 267 3.12 -3.41 13.83
CA THR A 267 2.54 -2.54 14.88
C THR A 267 2.87 -3.05 16.29
N LEU A 268 2.83 -4.37 16.51
CA LEU A 268 3.16 -5.01 17.78
C LEU A 268 4.65 -4.83 18.12
N PHE A 269 5.52 -4.94 17.12
CA PHE A 269 6.96 -4.68 17.27
C PHE A 269 7.22 -3.21 17.61
N GLY A 270 6.59 -2.29 16.88
CA GLY A 270 6.71 -0.84 17.12
C GLY A 270 6.28 -0.42 18.53
N LEU A 271 5.27 -1.10 19.07
CA LEU A 271 4.83 -0.93 20.46
C LEU A 271 5.83 -1.52 21.46
N HIS A 272 6.30 -2.75 21.24
CA HIS A 272 7.19 -3.45 22.16
C HIS A 272 8.58 -2.81 22.23
N GLN A 273 9.13 -2.41 21.08
CA GLN A 273 10.46 -1.81 20.96
C GLN A 273 10.53 -0.37 21.50
N GLN A 274 9.39 0.30 21.72
CA GLN A 274 9.35 1.68 22.17
C GLN A 274 10.05 1.85 23.54
N GLY A 275 11.03 2.75 23.60
CA GLY A 275 11.78 3.05 24.82
C GLY A 275 12.79 1.95 25.22
N GLN A 276 12.95 0.91 24.41
CA GLN A 276 13.87 -0.18 24.69
C GLN A 276 15.23 0.06 24.03
N ARG A 277 16.31 -0.07 24.81
CA ARG A 277 17.71 0.06 24.32
C ARG A 277 18.23 -1.19 23.62
N ARG A 278 17.59 -2.34 23.81
CA ARG A 278 17.95 -3.61 23.16
C ARG A 278 16.83 -4.07 22.25
N GLN A 279 17.17 -4.91 21.27
CA GLN A 279 16.19 -5.47 20.35
C GLN A 279 15.20 -6.37 21.10
N MET A 280 13.90 -6.15 20.87
CA MET A 280 12.81 -6.94 21.45
C MET A 280 12.42 -8.13 20.58
N HIS A 281 12.90 -8.19 19.33
CA HIS A 281 12.87 -9.41 18.55
C HIS A 281 13.99 -10.35 19.00
N ILE A 282 13.63 -11.49 19.60
CA ILE A 282 14.57 -12.52 20.05
C ILE A 282 14.15 -13.87 19.45
N PRO A 283 14.87 -14.39 18.45
CA PRO A 283 14.58 -15.69 17.84
C PRO A 283 14.45 -16.80 18.88
N GLY A 284 13.45 -17.66 18.72
CA GLY A 284 13.18 -18.78 19.61
C GLY A 284 12.37 -18.44 20.87
N THR A 285 12.18 -17.16 21.21
CA THR A 285 11.37 -16.76 22.38
C THR A 285 9.89 -16.73 22.01
N SER A 286 9.22 -17.88 22.06
CA SER A 286 7.78 -17.97 21.78
C SER A 286 6.92 -17.21 22.82
N PRO A 287 5.65 -16.87 22.52
CA PRO A 287 4.74 -16.28 23.49
C PRO A 287 4.65 -17.07 24.82
N GLY A 288 4.68 -18.39 24.75
CA GLY A 288 4.69 -19.26 25.93
C GLY A 288 5.95 -19.09 26.79
N ILE A 289 7.12 -19.12 26.16
CA ILE A 289 8.40 -18.92 26.86
C ILE A 289 8.45 -17.51 27.46
N ALA A 290 8.01 -16.50 26.71
CA ALA A 290 7.95 -15.12 27.19
C ALA A 290 7.01 -14.98 28.40
N ALA A 291 5.86 -15.65 28.40
CA ALA A 291 4.93 -15.69 29.54
C ALA A 291 5.57 -16.37 30.76
N ARG A 292 6.31 -17.47 30.57
CA ARG A 292 7.01 -18.15 31.66
C ARG A 292 8.12 -17.28 32.26
N LEU A 293 8.90 -16.60 31.43
CA LEU A 293 9.91 -15.65 31.88
C LEU A 293 9.28 -14.48 32.65
N LEU A 294 8.11 -14.01 32.19
CA LEU A 294 7.37 -12.94 32.87
C LEU A 294 6.86 -13.39 34.24
N LEU A 295 6.35 -14.62 34.34
CA LEU A 295 5.93 -15.23 35.61
C LEU A 295 7.11 -15.38 36.58
N ALA A 296 8.26 -15.85 36.10
CA ALA A 296 9.45 -16.00 36.93
C ALA A 296 9.99 -14.65 37.45
N LYS A 297 9.84 -13.58 36.65
CA LYS A 297 10.29 -12.23 37.02
C LYS A 297 9.31 -11.52 37.96
N ASN A 298 8.01 -11.76 37.79
CA ASN A 298 6.95 -11.15 38.60
C ASN A 298 6.43 -12.19 39.60
N GLY A 299 7.03 -12.24 40.80
CA GLY A 299 6.62 -13.14 41.87
C GLY A 299 5.20 -12.92 42.42
N SER A 300 4.49 -11.88 41.95
CA SER A 300 3.09 -11.58 42.28
C SER A 300 2.26 -11.36 40.99
N GLY A 301 1.02 -11.85 40.96
CA GLY A 301 0.11 -11.66 39.82
C GLY A 301 0.08 -12.80 38.80
N ALA A 302 0.50 -14.00 39.20
CA ALA A 302 0.50 -15.22 38.39
C ALA A 302 -0.86 -15.50 37.74
N GLU A 303 -1.94 -15.47 38.53
CA GLU A 303 -3.30 -15.76 38.07
C GLU A 303 -3.79 -14.77 37.00
N ALA A 304 -3.46 -13.48 37.13
CA ALA A 304 -3.81 -12.47 36.14
C ALA A 304 -3.04 -12.64 34.83
N LEU A 305 -1.77 -13.07 34.90
CA LEU A 305 -0.97 -13.42 33.73
C LEU A 305 -1.49 -14.69 33.05
N GLU A 306 -1.78 -15.73 33.83
CA GLU A 306 -2.34 -16.99 33.34
C GLU A 306 -3.67 -16.77 32.64
N ARG A 307 -4.57 -15.94 33.19
CA ARG A 307 -5.81 -15.56 32.51
C ARG A 307 -5.58 -14.87 31.18
N ARG A 308 -4.64 -13.92 31.10
CA ARG A 308 -4.32 -13.20 29.85
C ARG A 308 -3.67 -14.12 28.82
N PHE A 309 -2.79 -15.00 29.25
CA PHE A 309 -2.16 -15.99 28.38
C PHE A 309 -3.17 -17.05 27.94
N GLY A 310 -4.08 -17.46 28.81
CA GLY A 310 -5.21 -18.32 28.48
C GLY A 310 -6.09 -17.70 27.38
N ALA A 311 -6.46 -16.42 27.52
CA ALA A 311 -7.20 -15.69 26.49
C ALA A 311 -6.45 -15.65 25.14
N LEU A 312 -5.13 -15.43 25.17
CA LEU A 312 -4.29 -15.52 23.98
C LEU A 312 -4.40 -16.90 23.30
N LEU A 313 -4.27 -17.98 24.08
CA LEU A 313 -4.39 -19.35 23.57
C LEU A 313 -5.78 -19.66 23.02
N THR A 314 -6.85 -19.14 23.62
CA THR A 314 -8.23 -19.42 23.21
C THR A 314 -8.76 -18.50 22.12
N SER A 315 -7.95 -17.56 21.61
CA SER A 315 -8.35 -16.64 20.53
C SER A 315 -8.95 -17.40 19.35
N ILE A 316 -10.13 -17.01 18.88
CA ILE A 316 -10.90 -17.73 17.85
C ILE A 316 -10.34 -17.45 16.46
N ASP A 317 -9.99 -16.19 16.19
CA ASP A 317 -9.53 -15.72 14.89
C ASP A 317 -8.27 -14.84 14.99
N THR A 318 -7.75 -14.44 13.83
CA THR A 318 -6.55 -13.60 13.74
C THR A 318 -6.74 -12.22 14.40
N GLY A 319 -7.95 -11.65 14.36
CA GLY A 319 -8.26 -10.36 14.96
C GLY A 319 -8.23 -10.41 16.48
N GLU A 320 -8.86 -11.42 17.08
CA GLU A 320 -8.82 -11.66 18.52
C GLU A 320 -7.39 -11.95 19.00
N LEU A 321 -6.64 -12.76 18.25
CA LEU A 321 -5.24 -13.03 18.53
C LEU A 321 -4.41 -11.73 18.55
N ALA A 322 -4.61 -10.85 17.57
CA ALA A 322 -3.94 -9.56 17.49
C ALA A 322 -4.25 -8.66 18.70
N MET A 323 -5.51 -8.61 19.14
CA MET A 323 -5.92 -7.85 20.33
C MET A 323 -5.24 -8.38 21.60
N HIS A 324 -5.25 -9.69 21.82
CA HIS A 324 -4.60 -10.31 22.98
C HIS A 324 -3.09 -10.12 22.96
N LEU A 325 -2.45 -10.30 21.80
CA LEU A 325 -1.02 -10.04 21.62
C LEU A 325 -0.66 -8.59 21.97
N ARG A 326 -1.49 -7.60 21.60
CA ARG A 326 -1.23 -6.19 21.93
C ARG A 326 -1.16 -5.93 23.44
N GLY A 327 -2.09 -6.51 24.19
CA GLY A 327 -2.07 -6.45 25.65
C GLY A 327 -0.85 -7.19 26.23
N PHE A 328 -0.51 -8.33 25.66
CA PHE A 328 0.61 -9.17 26.09
C PHE A 328 1.97 -8.51 25.85
N VAL A 329 2.24 -7.96 24.67
CA VAL A 329 3.52 -7.28 24.37
C VAL A 329 3.74 -6.05 25.24
N THR A 330 2.68 -5.39 25.71
CA THR A 330 2.80 -4.27 26.66
C THR A 330 3.34 -4.74 28.02
N LEU A 331 2.94 -5.94 28.48
CA LEU A 331 3.48 -6.53 29.70
C LEU A 331 4.94 -6.95 29.52
N LEU A 332 5.26 -7.57 28.38
CA LEU A 332 6.62 -7.96 28.03
C LEU A 332 7.56 -6.75 27.95
N ALA A 333 7.12 -5.64 27.33
CA ALA A 333 7.88 -4.40 27.24
C ALA A 333 8.27 -3.85 28.61
N ARG A 334 7.34 -3.86 29.58
CA ARG A 334 7.60 -3.42 30.97
C ARG A 334 8.60 -4.31 31.68
N ALA A 335 8.60 -5.61 31.38
CA ALA A 335 9.56 -6.57 31.91
C ALA A 335 10.86 -6.63 31.10
N GLY A 336 10.94 -5.94 29.96
CA GLY A 336 12.03 -6.06 29.00
C GLY A 336 12.19 -7.49 28.46
N ILE A 337 11.12 -8.26 28.28
CA ILE A 337 11.23 -9.64 27.78
C ILE A 337 11.02 -9.63 26.28
N GLY A 338 11.99 -10.13 25.51
CA GLY A 338 11.87 -10.22 24.05
C GLY A 338 10.84 -11.26 23.59
N LEU A 339 10.52 -11.21 22.30
CA LEU A 339 9.57 -12.10 21.66
C LEU A 339 10.04 -12.44 20.24
N ASP A 340 9.80 -13.67 19.81
CA ASP A 340 10.07 -14.09 18.44
C ASP A 340 8.94 -13.60 17.50
N TYR A 341 9.19 -12.47 16.84
CA TYR A 341 8.24 -11.86 15.90
C TYR A 341 8.02 -12.66 14.61
N ASP A 342 8.92 -13.57 14.23
CA ASP A 342 8.67 -14.45 13.08
C ASP A 342 7.61 -15.50 13.42
N GLN A 343 7.65 -16.03 14.65
CA GLN A 343 6.58 -16.88 15.17
C GLN A 343 5.25 -16.13 15.32
N VAL A 344 5.29 -14.86 15.77
CA VAL A 344 4.09 -14.02 15.86
C VAL A 344 3.46 -13.78 14.49
N ARG A 345 4.27 -13.40 13.48
CA ARG A 345 3.78 -13.22 12.10
C ARG A 345 3.18 -14.50 11.54
N THR A 346 3.86 -15.63 11.76
CA THR A 346 3.39 -16.94 11.30
C THR A 346 2.04 -17.27 11.92
N ALA A 347 1.91 -17.10 13.24
CA ALA A 347 0.66 -17.33 13.94
C ALA A 347 -0.46 -16.45 13.39
N LEU A 348 -0.24 -15.13 13.28
CA LEU A 348 -1.23 -14.20 12.73
C LEU A 348 -1.63 -14.51 11.28
N ARG A 349 -0.78 -15.16 10.50
CA ARG A 349 -1.12 -15.56 9.13
C ARG A 349 -1.96 -16.83 9.08
N THR A 350 -1.64 -17.81 9.93
CA THR A 350 -2.18 -19.18 9.86
C THR A 350 -3.29 -19.46 10.87
N TRP A 351 -3.52 -18.59 11.85
CA TRP A 351 -4.35 -18.91 13.02
C TRP A 351 -5.75 -19.42 12.69
N ASP A 352 -6.38 -18.82 11.69
CA ASP A 352 -7.71 -19.11 11.19
C ASP A 352 -7.68 -19.31 9.66
N ASP A 353 -6.56 -19.82 9.12
CA ASP A 353 -6.43 -20.15 7.70
C ASP A 353 -7.22 -21.43 7.39
N PRO A 354 -8.33 -21.36 6.62
CA PRO A 354 -9.15 -22.53 6.33
C PRO A 354 -8.41 -23.60 5.52
N LYS A 355 -7.28 -23.23 4.87
CA LYS A 355 -6.42 -24.18 4.15
C LYS A 355 -5.47 -24.94 5.08
N GLN A 356 -5.33 -24.51 6.33
CA GLN A 356 -4.38 -25.06 7.30
C GLN A 356 -5.02 -25.19 8.71
N PRO A 357 -6.15 -25.90 8.86
CA PRO A 357 -6.92 -25.93 10.11
C PRO A 357 -6.15 -26.47 11.32
N ASP A 358 -5.18 -27.36 11.10
CA ASP A 358 -4.41 -27.99 12.19
C ASP A 358 -3.32 -27.08 12.79
N VAL A 359 -2.91 -26.03 12.07
CA VAL A 359 -1.75 -25.20 12.47
C VAL A 359 -2.04 -24.44 13.76
N GLN A 360 -3.28 -23.98 13.93
CA GLN A 360 -3.72 -23.30 15.16
C GLN A 360 -3.45 -24.15 16.40
N SER A 361 -3.91 -25.41 16.40
CA SER A 361 -3.73 -26.35 17.50
C SER A 361 -2.25 -26.64 17.78
N ARG A 362 -1.42 -26.77 16.73
CA ARG A 362 0.03 -26.99 16.88
C ARG A 362 0.73 -25.79 17.53
N LEU A 363 0.40 -24.57 17.10
CA LEU A 363 0.94 -23.34 17.68
C LEU A 363 0.52 -23.18 19.14
N ARG A 364 -0.77 -23.35 19.44
CA ARG A 364 -1.32 -23.34 20.81
C ARG A 364 -0.59 -24.32 21.72
N ASN A 365 -0.45 -25.57 21.29
CA ASN A 365 0.27 -26.60 22.05
C ASN A 365 1.76 -26.27 22.22
N GLY A 366 2.39 -25.68 21.19
CA GLY A 366 3.77 -25.21 21.28
C GLY A 366 3.95 -24.11 22.32
N TRP A 367 3.04 -23.14 22.36
CA TRP A 367 3.06 -22.05 23.33
C TRP A 367 2.71 -22.55 24.75
N ASP A 368 1.71 -23.41 24.92
CA ASP A 368 1.39 -24.02 26.22
C ASP A 368 2.58 -24.83 26.77
N ARG A 369 3.23 -25.66 25.95
CA ARG A 369 4.46 -26.35 26.36
C ARG A 369 5.56 -25.37 26.76
N GLY A 370 5.79 -24.32 25.97
CA GLY A 370 6.78 -23.28 26.28
C GLY A 370 6.50 -22.57 27.60
N PHE A 371 5.22 -22.42 27.97
CA PHE A 371 4.83 -21.84 29.25
C PHE A 371 5.10 -22.77 30.45
N ARG A 372 4.96 -24.10 30.25
CA ARG A 372 5.16 -25.10 31.31
C ARG A 372 6.61 -25.45 31.58
N VAL A 373 7.51 -25.26 30.61
CA VAL A 373 8.93 -25.59 30.76
C VAL A 373 9.62 -24.56 31.66
N GLU A 374 10.28 -25.01 32.72
CA GLU A 374 11.08 -24.14 33.58
C GLU A 374 12.23 -23.48 32.80
N PRO A 375 12.44 -22.15 32.95
CA PRO A 375 13.57 -21.50 32.33
C PRO A 375 14.86 -22.08 32.94
N LYS A 376 15.74 -22.63 32.10
CA LYS A 376 17.06 -23.06 32.55
C LYS A 376 17.79 -21.84 33.15
N PRO A 377 18.40 -21.95 34.34
CA PRO A 377 19.17 -20.85 34.89
C PRO A 377 20.29 -20.49 33.90
N ASN A 378 20.39 -19.21 33.54
CA ASN A 378 21.52 -18.71 32.76
C ASN A 378 22.80 -19.04 33.53
N LYS A 379 23.70 -19.82 32.93
CA LYS A 379 25.08 -19.90 33.42
C LYS A 379 25.66 -18.50 33.23
N SER A 380 26.07 -17.90 34.35
CA SER A 380 26.66 -16.56 34.44
C SER A 380 27.94 -16.43 33.63
#